data_AF-A0ABC8EI84-F1
#
_entry.id   AF-A0ABC8EI84-F1
#
_cell.length_a   1.000
_cell.length_b   1.000
_cell.length_c   1.000
_cell.angle_alpha   90.00
_cell.angle_beta   90.00
_cell.angle_gamma   90.00
#
_symmetry.space_group_name_H-M   'P 1'
#
loop_
_entity.id
_entity.type
_entity.pdbx_description
1 polymer ?
#
loop_
_entity_poly.entity_id
_entity_poly.type
_entity_poly.pdbx_seq_one_letter_code
_entity_poly.pdbx_strand_id
1 'polypeptide(L)'
;MLHNVTPGPMITFEHPTFILEVAAILLLASCAMWITGMLLAKQVVKVLRIPAQLFMPIIGLLCIIGSYSLGLNIFNLYLMLPVGIICYFLIEMGYPIAPLVIGVILGPMADENLRRALMVSQGSFLPIFQRPVALILFIIIVWTVISQFEFYDRIKKKVVLFILRKRERSTAGSAETNNSGEKTTD
;
A
#
# COMPACT_ATOMS: atom_id res chain seq x y z
N MET A 1 -4.91 8.98 -29.07
CA MET A 1 -6.01 9.02 -30.04
C MET A 1 -6.40 7.58 -30.35
N LEU A 2 -7.41 7.06 -29.66
CA LEU A 2 -7.90 5.68 -29.86
C LEU A 2 -9.43 5.61 -29.93
N HIS A 3 -10.11 6.72 -29.66
CA HIS A 3 -11.46 7.02 -30.10
C HIS A 3 -11.37 8.46 -30.62
N ASN A 4 -11.88 8.75 -31.82
CA ASN A 4 -11.92 10.09 -32.43
C ASN A 4 -12.92 11.03 -31.72
N VAL A 5 -12.97 10.91 -30.40
CA VAL A 5 -13.91 11.59 -29.53
C VAL A 5 -13.06 12.30 -28.50
N THR A 6 -13.06 13.63 -28.55
CA THR A 6 -12.33 14.48 -27.61
C THR A 6 -13.07 14.45 -26.28
N PRO A 7 -12.53 13.81 -25.23
CA PRO A 7 -13.21 13.76 -23.95
C PRO A 7 -13.36 15.18 -23.41
N GLY A 8 -14.61 15.59 -23.23
CA GLY A 8 -14.99 16.93 -22.81
C GLY A 8 -16.50 17.00 -22.54
N PRO A 9 -17.01 18.13 -22.00
CA PRO A 9 -18.44 18.30 -21.74
C PRO A 9 -19.31 18.17 -22.99
N MET A 10 -18.70 18.27 -24.18
CA MET A 10 -19.36 18.06 -25.48
C MET A 10 -19.68 16.59 -25.81
N ILE A 11 -19.04 15.61 -25.14
CA ILE A 11 -19.29 14.16 -25.35
C ILE A 11 -20.77 13.81 -25.17
N THR A 12 -21.41 14.38 -24.15
CA THR A 12 -22.83 14.14 -23.85
C THR A 12 -23.75 14.69 -24.94
N PHE A 13 -23.30 15.71 -25.69
CA PHE A 13 -24.07 16.34 -26.75
C PHE A 13 -23.84 15.67 -28.12
N GLU A 14 -22.60 15.29 -28.45
CA GLU A 14 -22.26 14.63 -29.73
C GLU A 14 -22.57 13.13 -29.73
N HIS A 15 -22.43 12.45 -28.58
CA HIS A 15 -22.67 11.02 -28.43
C HIS A 15 -23.40 10.71 -27.10
N PRO A 16 -24.71 10.97 -27.00
CA PRO A 16 -25.47 10.86 -25.75
C PRO A 16 -25.51 9.43 -25.17
N THR A 17 -25.35 8.40 -25.99
CA THR A 17 -25.35 7.00 -25.53
C THR A 17 -23.98 6.51 -25.06
N PHE A 18 -22.89 7.20 -25.39
CA PHE A 18 -21.53 6.72 -25.12
C PHE A 18 -21.23 6.53 -23.63
N ILE A 19 -21.68 7.47 -22.78
CA ILE A 19 -21.48 7.36 -21.33
C ILE A 19 -22.26 6.17 -20.75
N LEU A 20 -23.49 5.96 -21.22
CA LEU A 20 -24.33 4.84 -20.77
C LEU A 20 -23.80 3.50 -21.28
N GLU A 21 -23.28 3.44 -22.51
CA GLU A 21 -22.65 2.25 -23.08
C GLU A 21 -21.37 1.88 -22.32
N VAL A 22 -20.49 2.85 -22.04
CA VAL A 22 -19.28 2.61 -21.24
C VAL A 22 -19.64 2.19 -19.82
N ALA A 23 -20.62 2.83 -19.19
CA ALA A 23 -21.10 2.43 -17.87
C ALA A 23 -21.69 1.01 -17.88
N ALA A 24 -22.47 0.66 -18.91
CA ALA A 24 -23.04 -0.67 -19.07
C ALA A 24 -21.96 -1.73 -19.30
N ILE A 25 -20.94 -1.45 -20.12
CA ILE A 25 -19.81 -2.37 -20.36
C ILE A 25 -18.95 -2.51 -19.11
N LEU A 26 -18.71 -1.45 -18.34
CA LEU A 26 -17.98 -1.53 -17.06
C LEU A 26 -18.74 -2.36 -16.03
N LEU A 27 -20.06 -2.21 -15.98
CA LEU A 27 -20.92 -3.02 -15.12
C LEU A 27 -20.92 -4.49 -15.56
N LEU A 28 -21.07 -4.75 -16.87
CA LEU A 28 -20.99 -6.09 -17.45
C LEU A 28 -19.60 -6.72 -17.21
N ALA A 29 -18.53 -5.97 -17.42
CA ALA A 29 -17.15 -6.41 -17.18
C ALA A 29 -16.92 -6.77 -15.71
N SER A 30 -17.48 -6.01 -14.78
CA SER A 30 -17.41 -6.31 -13.34
C SER A 30 -18.15 -7.62 -13.02
N CYS A 31 -19.34 -7.83 -13.58
CA CYS A 31 -20.09 -9.09 -13.47
C CYS A 31 -19.32 -10.27 -14.10
N ALA A 32 -18.74 -10.08 -15.28
CA ALA A 32 -17.96 -11.08 -15.97
C ALA A 32 -16.68 -11.43 -15.19
N MET A 33 -16.00 -10.44 -14.61
CA MET A 33 -14.83 -10.63 -13.74
C MET A 33 -15.18 -11.45 -12.51
N TRP A 34 -16.37 -11.25 -11.92
CA TRP A 34 -16.84 -12.04 -10.80
C TRP A 34 -17.10 -13.51 -11.19
N ILE A 35 -17.82 -13.74 -12.29
CA ILE A 35 -18.12 -15.10 -12.80
C ILE A 35 -16.83 -15.84 -13.17
N THR A 36 -15.96 -15.21 -13.96
CA THR A 36 -14.68 -15.80 -14.36
C THR A 36 -13.77 -16.01 -13.17
N GLY A 37 -13.69 -15.06 -12.23
CA GLY A 37 -12.92 -15.20 -11.01
C GLY A 37 -13.35 -16.42 -10.19
N MET A 38 -14.66 -16.65 -10.01
CA MET A 38 -15.16 -17.79 -9.25
C MET A 38 -14.97 -19.12 -9.98
N LEU A 39 -15.01 -19.12 -11.32
CA LEU A 39 -14.63 -20.28 -12.12
C LEU A 39 -13.14 -20.57 -11.90
N LEU A 40 -12.25 -19.66 -12.33
CA LEU A 40 -10.79 -19.81 -12.33
C LEU A 40 -10.21 -20.12 -10.94
N ALA A 41 -10.76 -19.55 -9.87
CA ALA A 41 -10.30 -19.82 -8.51
C ALA A 41 -10.26 -21.32 -8.20
N LYS A 42 -11.23 -22.11 -8.70
CA LYS A 42 -11.27 -23.56 -8.47
C LYS A 42 -10.12 -24.28 -9.17
N GLN A 43 -9.78 -23.90 -10.41
CA GLN A 43 -8.66 -24.50 -11.14
C GLN A 43 -7.32 -24.08 -10.53
N VAL A 44 -7.16 -22.80 -10.16
CA VAL A 44 -5.92 -22.29 -9.55
C VAL A 44 -5.64 -22.99 -8.22
N VAL A 45 -6.64 -23.17 -7.36
CA VAL A 45 -6.47 -23.93 -6.10
C VAL A 45 -6.04 -25.37 -6.35
N LYS A 46 -6.50 -26.01 -7.44
CA LYS A 46 -6.08 -27.37 -7.80
C LYS A 46 -4.62 -27.42 -8.25
N VAL A 47 -4.14 -26.38 -8.94
CA VAL A 47 -2.72 -26.23 -9.30
C VAL A 47 -1.88 -26.04 -8.04
N LEU A 48 -2.29 -25.19 -7.10
CA LEU A 48 -1.59 -24.94 -5.84
C LEU A 48 -1.47 -26.17 -4.91
N ARG A 49 -2.28 -27.23 -5.13
CA ARG A 49 -2.18 -28.48 -4.37
C ARG A 49 -1.02 -29.39 -4.81
N ILE A 50 -0.34 -29.08 -5.91
CA ILE A 50 0.87 -29.82 -6.33
C ILE A 50 1.96 -29.57 -5.27
N PRO A 51 2.76 -30.60 -4.89
CA PRO A 51 3.76 -30.46 -3.83
C PRO A 51 4.78 -29.35 -4.14
N ALA A 52 5.07 -28.54 -3.13
CA ALA A 52 5.95 -27.38 -3.22
C ALA A 52 7.37 -27.73 -3.71
N GLN A 53 7.82 -28.96 -3.45
CA GLN A 53 9.12 -29.48 -3.91
C GLN A 53 9.26 -29.49 -5.43
N LEU A 54 8.16 -29.68 -6.19
CA LEU A 54 8.19 -29.58 -7.66
C LEU A 54 8.05 -28.14 -8.14
N PHE A 55 7.34 -27.29 -7.39
CA PHE A 55 7.13 -25.91 -7.76
C PHE A 55 8.40 -25.06 -7.69
N MET A 56 9.22 -25.23 -6.65
CA MET A 56 10.45 -24.44 -6.50
C MET A 56 11.35 -24.46 -7.75
N PRO A 57 11.75 -25.62 -8.31
CA PRO A 57 12.63 -25.65 -9.48
C PRO A 57 11.94 -25.14 -10.76
N ILE A 58 10.64 -25.41 -10.93
CA ILE A 58 9.88 -24.94 -12.10
C ILE A 58 9.78 -23.41 -12.10
N ILE A 59 9.44 -22.81 -10.96
CA ILE A 59 9.34 -21.36 -10.80
C ILE A 59 10.72 -20.72 -10.97
N GLY A 60 11.79 -21.33 -10.42
CA GLY A 60 13.16 -20.87 -10.62
C GLY A 60 13.56 -20.79 -12.10
N LEU A 61 13.29 -21.86 -12.86
CA LEU A 61 13.53 -21.87 -14.32
C LEU A 61 12.69 -20.82 -15.05
N LEU A 62 11.41 -20.68 -14.69
CA LEU A 62 10.53 -19.69 -15.30
C LEU A 62 10.99 -18.26 -15.03
N CYS A 63 11.49 -17.96 -13.83
CA CYS A 63 12.05 -16.66 -13.48
C CYS A 63 13.35 -16.36 -14.25
N ILE A 64 14.22 -17.37 -14.45
CA ILE A 64 15.43 -17.24 -15.29
C ILE A 64 15.05 -16.90 -16.74
N ILE A 65 14.10 -17.64 -17.31
CA ILE A 65 13.62 -17.41 -18.68
C ILE A 65 12.95 -16.04 -18.80
N GLY A 66 12.13 -15.66 -17.81
CA GLY A 66 11.44 -14.37 -17.79
C GLY A 66 12.40 -13.18 -17.71
N SER A 67 13.42 -13.26 -16.85
CA SER A 67 14.45 -12.21 -16.73
C SER A 67 15.24 -12.05 -18.03
N TYR A 68 15.55 -13.15 -18.71
CA TYR A 68 16.22 -13.13 -19.99
C TYR A 68 15.32 -12.56 -21.11
N SER A 69 14.02 -12.87 -21.11
CA SER A 69 13.08 -12.44 -22.16
C SER A 69 12.81 -10.94 -22.19
N LEU A 70 12.96 -10.22 -21.07
CA LEU A 70 12.62 -8.79 -20.99
C LEU A 70 13.61 -7.87 -21.73
N GLY A 71 14.83 -8.35 -22.01
CA GLY A 71 15.83 -7.53 -22.69
C GLY A 71 16.83 -8.29 -23.56
N LEU A 72 16.74 -9.63 -23.65
CA LEU A 72 17.75 -10.49 -24.29
C LEU A 72 19.19 -10.19 -23.81
N ASN A 73 19.31 -9.60 -22.62
CA ASN A 73 20.54 -9.10 -22.05
C ASN A 73 20.98 -10.03 -20.92
N ILE A 74 22.17 -10.60 -21.05
CA ILE A 74 22.76 -11.48 -20.03
C ILE A 74 23.00 -10.74 -18.71
N PHE A 75 23.11 -9.40 -18.75
CA PHE A 75 23.26 -8.57 -17.55
C PHE A 75 22.07 -8.71 -16.57
N ASN A 76 20.84 -8.83 -17.07
CA ASN A 76 19.66 -9.03 -16.21
C ASN A 76 19.72 -10.36 -15.46
N LEU A 77 20.29 -11.39 -16.09
CA LEU A 77 20.51 -12.69 -15.47
C LEU A 77 21.58 -12.62 -14.38
N TYR A 78 22.67 -11.87 -14.63
CA TYR A 78 23.70 -11.58 -13.62
C TYR A 78 23.17 -10.78 -12.43
N LEU A 79 22.19 -9.90 -12.62
CA LEU A 79 21.52 -9.16 -11.54
C LEU A 79 20.51 -10.03 -10.78
N MET A 80 19.78 -10.89 -11.49
CA MET A 80 18.75 -11.76 -10.93
C MET A 80 19.34 -12.73 -9.90
N LEU A 81 20.48 -13.35 -10.18
CA LEU A 81 21.11 -14.35 -9.30
C LEU A 81 21.46 -13.80 -7.89
N PRO A 82 22.26 -12.73 -7.74
CA PRO A 82 22.60 -12.17 -6.43
C PRO A 82 21.39 -11.56 -5.73
N VAL A 83 20.49 -10.88 -6.45
CA VAL A 83 19.27 -10.32 -5.84
C VAL A 83 18.34 -11.42 -5.33
N GLY A 84 18.20 -12.53 -6.05
CA GLY A 84 17.45 -13.70 -5.60
C GLY A 84 18.03 -14.32 -4.32
N ILE A 85 19.36 -14.42 -4.24
CA ILE A 85 20.05 -14.90 -3.03
C ILE A 85 19.81 -13.95 -1.85
N ILE A 86 19.95 -12.64 -2.05
CA ILE A 86 19.68 -11.63 -1.01
C ILE A 86 18.23 -11.73 -0.53
N CYS A 87 17.27 -11.90 -1.46
CA CYS A 87 15.85 -12.06 -1.14
C CYS A 87 15.61 -13.34 -0.31
N TYR A 88 16.27 -14.44 -0.62
CA TYR A 88 16.20 -15.67 0.16
C TYR A 88 16.66 -15.46 1.61
N PHE A 89 17.79 -14.78 1.82
CA PHE A 89 18.24 -14.42 3.16
C PHE A 89 17.26 -13.49 3.89
N LEU A 90 16.62 -12.57 3.18
CA LEU A 90 15.64 -11.67 3.78
C LEU A 90 14.37 -12.41 4.24
N ILE A 91 13.97 -13.44 3.50
CA ILE A 91 12.88 -14.34 3.89
C ILE A 91 13.25 -15.13 5.15
N GLU A 92 14.48 -15.65 5.22
CA GLU A 92 14.99 -16.37 6.39
C GLU A 92 15.03 -15.48 7.65
N MET A 93 15.32 -14.18 7.48
CA MET A 93 15.26 -13.19 8.56
C MET A 93 13.82 -12.79 8.97
N GLY A 94 12.79 -13.40 8.38
CA GLY A 94 11.40 -13.17 8.75
C GLY A 94 10.79 -11.87 8.20
N TYR A 95 11.42 -11.24 7.21
CA TYR A 95 10.83 -10.06 6.58
C TYR A 95 9.62 -10.44 5.74
N PRO A 96 8.49 -9.71 5.86
CA PRO A 96 7.31 -10.01 5.08
C PRO A 96 7.58 -9.78 3.58
N ILE A 97 7.27 -10.78 2.76
CA ILE A 97 7.53 -10.77 1.31
C ILE A 97 6.65 -9.72 0.60
N ALA A 98 5.41 -9.55 1.05
CA ALA A 98 4.43 -8.68 0.38
C ALA A 98 4.86 -7.20 0.33
N PRO A 99 5.30 -6.56 1.45
CA PRO A 99 5.83 -5.19 1.40
C PRO A 99 7.08 -5.04 0.54
N LEU A 100 7.93 -6.07 0.47
CA LEU A 100 9.15 -6.03 -0.34
C LEU A 100 8.80 -5.97 -1.83
N VAL A 101 7.90 -6.85 -2.29
CA VAL A 101 7.45 -6.86 -3.69
C VAL A 101 6.78 -5.54 -4.06
N ILE A 102 5.92 -5.01 -3.17
CA ILE A 102 5.27 -3.70 -3.37
C ILE A 102 6.31 -2.58 -3.45
N GLY A 103 7.33 -2.59 -2.60
CA GLY A 103 8.42 -1.62 -2.65
C GLY A 103 9.21 -1.66 -3.95
N VAL A 104 9.51 -2.86 -4.46
CA VAL A 104 10.23 -3.05 -5.74
C VAL A 104 9.41 -2.55 -6.93
N ILE A 105 8.09 -2.78 -6.94
CA ILE A 105 7.21 -2.31 -8.02
C ILE A 105 7.00 -0.80 -7.95
N LEU A 106 6.78 -0.26 -6.75
CA LEU A 106 6.53 1.17 -6.54
C LEU A 106 7.79 2.03 -6.64
N GLY A 107 8.96 1.47 -6.37
CA GLY A 107 10.26 2.16 -6.44
C GLY A 107 10.49 2.94 -7.74
N PRO A 108 10.45 2.30 -8.93
CA PRO A 108 10.64 2.99 -10.20
C PRO A 108 9.54 4.03 -10.45
N MET A 109 8.28 3.73 -10.09
CA MET A 109 7.20 4.70 -10.24
C MET A 109 7.43 5.92 -9.35
N ALA A 110 7.92 5.74 -8.12
CA ALA A 110 8.24 6.83 -7.21
C ALA A 110 9.40 7.68 -7.74
N ASP A 111 10.45 7.07 -8.27
CA ASP A 111 11.59 7.76 -8.87
C ASP A 111 11.18 8.58 -10.10
N GLU A 112 10.41 7.98 -11.01
CA GLU A 112 9.90 8.67 -12.20
C GLU A 112 9.00 9.86 -11.84
N ASN A 113 8.09 9.69 -10.87
CA ASN A 113 7.22 10.76 -10.41
C ASN A 113 8.01 11.85 -9.67
N LEU A 114 9.02 11.49 -8.88
CA LEU A 114 9.91 12.45 -8.23
C LEU A 114 10.72 13.25 -9.26
N ARG A 115 11.30 12.57 -10.26
CA ARG A 115 12.04 13.21 -11.35
C ARG A 115 11.13 14.14 -12.14
N ARG A 116 9.92 13.71 -12.47
CA ARG A 116 8.91 14.55 -13.13
C ARG A 116 8.55 15.77 -12.28
N ALA A 117 8.35 15.61 -10.98
CA ALA A 117 8.07 16.70 -10.07
C ALA A 117 9.23 17.72 -10.02
N LEU A 118 10.48 17.24 -9.97
CA LEU A 118 11.68 18.09 -9.95
C LEU A 118 11.91 18.81 -11.29
N MET A 119 11.63 18.17 -12.41
CA MET A 119 11.70 18.80 -13.74
C MET A 119 10.66 19.91 -13.88
N VAL A 120 9.43 19.70 -13.39
CA VAL A 120 8.37 20.74 -13.37
C VAL A 120 8.74 21.90 -12.43
N SER A 121 9.49 21.62 -11.36
CA SER A 121 9.92 22.62 -10.39
C SER A 121 11.27 23.29 -10.69
N GLN A 122 11.84 23.05 -11.89
CA GLN A 122 13.15 23.60 -12.28
C GLN A 122 14.27 23.29 -11.27
N GLY A 123 14.22 22.12 -10.63
CA GLY A 123 15.23 21.67 -9.66
C GLY A 123 15.08 22.19 -8.22
N SER A 124 14.02 22.94 -7.89
CA SER A 124 13.78 23.38 -6.51
C SER A 124 12.85 22.43 -5.75
N PHE A 125 13.20 22.02 -4.52
CA PHE A 125 12.34 21.21 -3.62
C PHE A 125 11.22 22.04 -2.94
N LEU A 126 11.17 23.33 -3.22
CA LEU A 126 10.21 24.30 -2.67
C LEU A 126 8.73 23.92 -2.86
N PRO A 127 8.27 23.30 -3.97
CA PRO A 127 6.84 22.99 -4.13
C PRO A 127 6.30 21.95 -3.18
N ILE A 128 7.17 21.08 -2.63
CA ILE A 128 6.75 20.08 -1.63
C ILE A 128 6.27 20.80 -0.35
N PHE A 129 6.88 21.94 -0.02
CA PHE A 129 6.50 22.78 1.11
C PHE A 129 5.42 23.81 0.77
N GLN A 130 5.37 24.29 -0.48
CA GLN A 130 4.39 25.29 -0.91
C GLN A 130 3.00 24.69 -1.21
N ARG A 131 2.92 23.41 -1.58
CA ARG A 131 1.63 22.75 -1.87
C ARG A 131 1.09 22.08 -0.60
N PRO A 132 -0.06 22.53 -0.05
CA PRO A 132 -0.58 22.03 1.22
C PRO A 132 -0.89 20.53 1.19
N VAL A 133 -1.31 19.99 0.04
CA VAL A 133 -1.58 18.55 -0.14
C VAL A 133 -0.29 17.73 -0.06
N ALA A 134 0.80 18.21 -0.65
CA ALA A 134 2.09 17.51 -0.62
C ALA A 134 2.67 17.50 0.80
N LEU A 135 2.55 18.60 1.53
CA LEU A 135 3.00 18.73 2.91
C LEU A 135 2.22 17.79 3.85
N ILE A 136 0.89 17.72 3.73
CA ILE A 136 0.06 16.80 4.52
C ILE A 136 0.46 15.34 4.26
N LEU A 137 0.60 14.94 2.98
CA LEU A 137 1.02 13.57 2.65
C LEU A 137 2.43 13.27 3.15
N PHE A 138 3.36 14.21 3.04
CA PHE A 138 4.73 14.05 3.56
C PHE A 138 4.74 13.83 5.08
N ILE A 139 3.95 14.61 5.82
CA ILE A 139 3.80 14.43 7.28
C ILE A 139 3.24 13.03 7.59
N ILE A 140 2.22 12.57 6.86
CA ILE A 140 1.62 11.24 7.05
C ILE A 140 2.65 10.13 6.79
N ILE A 141 3.47 10.26 5.74
CA ILE A 141 4.53 9.30 5.42
C ILE A 141 5.55 9.25 6.56
N VAL A 142 6.06 10.40 6.99
CA VAL A 142 7.02 10.50 8.09
C VAL A 142 6.43 9.91 9.37
N TRP A 143 5.16 10.24 9.68
CA TRP A 143 4.45 9.70 10.82
C TRP A 143 4.32 8.18 10.76
N THR A 144 3.98 7.63 9.60
CA THR A 144 3.81 6.18 9.38
C THR A 144 5.15 5.45 9.54
N VAL A 145 6.22 5.99 8.98
CA VAL A 145 7.58 5.42 9.10
C VAL A 145 8.05 5.45 10.56
N ILE A 146 7.83 6.55 11.27
CA ILE A 146 8.16 6.66 12.70
C ILE A 146 7.32 5.67 13.53
N SER A 147 6.04 5.51 13.20
CA SER A 147 5.15 4.57 13.88
C SER A 147 5.54 3.10 13.66
N GLN A 148 6.19 2.78 12.54
CA GLN A 148 6.64 1.42 12.20
C GLN A 148 7.99 1.03 12.82
N PHE A 149 8.79 1.98 13.29
CA PHE A 149 9.98 1.66 14.07
C PHE A 149 9.57 1.17 15.48
N GLU A 150 10.18 0.08 15.97
CA GLU A 150 9.95 -0.55 17.29
C GLU A 150 10.11 0.43 18.50
N PHE A 151 10.60 1.63 18.25
CA PHE A 151 10.70 2.73 19.20
C PHE A 151 9.33 3.32 19.59
N TYR A 152 8.34 3.29 18.67
CA TYR A 152 7.01 3.85 18.91
C TYR A 152 6.17 2.97 19.84
N ASP A 153 6.27 1.65 19.78
CA ASP A 153 5.58 0.76 20.73
C ASP A 153 6.07 0.93 22.17
N ARG A 154 7.34 1.31 22.38
CA ARG A 154 7.85 1.71 23.70
C ARG A 154 7.30 3.05 24.18
N ILE A 155 7.07 4.01 23.29
CA ILE A 155 6.53 5.34 23.64
C ILE A 155 5.01 5.30 23.82
N LYS A 156 4.29 4.56 22.97
CA LYS A 156 2.82 4.36 23.05
C LYS A 156 2.44 3.69 24.37
N LYS A 157 3.21 2.69 24.83
CA LYS A 157 3.04 2.10 26.18
C LYS A 157 3.22 3.14 27.29
N LYS A 158 4.22 4.03 27.20
CA LYS A 158 4.43 5.12 28.18
C LYS A 158 3.31 6.15 28.18
N VAL A 159 2.82 6.57 27.01
CA VAL A 159 1.78 7.60 26.89
C VAL A 159 0.39 7.06 27.27
N VAL A 160 0.05 5.83 26.91
CA VAL A 160 -1.20 5.18 27.34
C VAL A 160 -1.21 4.98 28.86
N LEU A 161 -0.08 4.56 29.46
CA LEU A 161 0.04 4.46 30.92
C LEU A 161 -0.06 5.83 31.61
N PHE A 162 0.46 6.89 30.98
CA PHE A 162 0.36 8.25 31.48
C PHE A 162 -1.07 8.81 31.44
N ILE A 163 -1.84 8.50 30.39
CA ILE A 163 -3.24 8.93 30.24
C ILE A 163 -4.15 8.17 31.22
N LEU A 164 -3.94 6.86 31.42
CA LEU A 164 -4.71 6.06 32.38
C LEU A 164 -4.50 6.54 33.83
N ARG A 165 -3.29 6.95 34.18
CA ARG A 165 -2.96 7.51 35.52
C ARG A 165 -3.61 8.88 35.77
N LYS A 166 -4.02 9.62 34.73
CA LYS A 166 -4.76 10.88 34.88
C LYS A 166 -6.25 10.65 35.16
N ARG A 167 -6.80 9.50 34.76
CA ARG A 167 -8.22 9.15 34.97
C ARG A 167 -8.52 8.75 36.41
N GLU A 168 -7.60 8.05 37.09
CA GLU A 168 -7.76 7.65 38.51
C GLU A 168 -7.81 8.85 39.48
N ARG A 169 -7.13 9.96 39.17
CA ARG A 169 -7.21 11.17 40.00
C ARG A 169 -8.54 11.92 39.88
N SER A 170 -9.30 11.71 38.81
CA SER A 170 -10.60 12.37 38.64
C SER A 170 -11.74 11.65 39.36
N THR A 171 -11.62 10.34 39.61
CA THR A 171 -12.58 9.58 40.42
C THR A 171 -12.34 9.70 41.92
N ALA A 172 -11.09 9.90 42.37
CA ALA A 172 -10.79 10.13 43.79
C ALA A 172 -11.38 11.45 44.31
N GLY A 173 -11.38 12.53 43.50
CA GLY A 173 -11.93 13.82 43.89
C GLY A 173 -13.47 13.91 43.91
N SER A 174 -14.19 12.92 43.36
CA SER A 174 -15.66 12.89 43.46
C SER A 174 -16.16 12.05 44.64
N ALA A 175 -15.29 11.23 45.26
CA ALA A 175 -15.64 10.42 46.43
C ALA A 175 -15.49 11.18 47.76
N GLU A 176 -14.58 12.17 47.84
CA GLU A 176 -14.43 13.02 49.05
C GLU A 176 -15.58 14.02 49.24
N THR A 177 -16.21 14.51 48.17
CA THR A 177 -17.33 15.46 48.30
C THR A 177 -18.62 14.81 48.81
N ASN A 178 -18.81 13.49 48.57
CA ASN A 178 -20.03 12.80 49.00
C ASN A 178 -20.01 12.39 50.48
N ASN A 179 -18.84 12.38 51.14
CA ASN A 179 -18.72 12.04 52.57
C ASN A 179 -18.77 13.27 53.49
N SER A 180 -18.81 14.49 52.93
CA SER A 180 -18.98 15.72 53.72
C SER A 180 -20.43 16.18 53.81
N GLY A 181 -21.36 15.57 53.05
CA GLY A 181 -22.80 15.88 53.08
C GLY A 181 -23.60 15.03 54.09
N GLU A 182 -23.03 13.96 54.63
CA GLU A 182 -23.71 13.03 55.55
C GLU A 182 -23.46 13.36 57.04
N LYS A 183 -22.62 14.35 57.36
CA LYS A 183 -22.22 14.70 58.73
C LYS A 183 -22.87 15.96 59.32
N THR A 184 -23.92 16.51 58.69
CA THR A 184 -24.59 17.75 59.14
C THR A 184 -26.10 17.67 59.20
N THR A 185 -26.65 16.50 59.53
CA THR A 185 -28.06 16.36 59.92
C THR A 185 -28.17 15.44 61.15
N ASP A 186 -27.62 15.92 62.25
CA ASP A 186 -28.06 15.60 63.62
C ASP A 186 -28.58 16.90 64.24
#